data_AF-A2YYH6-F1
#
_entry.id   AF-A2YYH6-F1
#
_cell.length_a   1.000
_cell.length_b   1.000
_cell.length_c   1.000
_cell.angle_alpha   90.00
_cell.angle_beta   90.00
_cell.angle_gamma   90.00
#
_symmetry.space_group_name_H-M   'P 1'
#
loop_
_entity.id
_entity.type
_entity.pdbx_description
1 polymer ?
#
loop_
_entity_poly.entity_id
_entity_poly.type
_entity_poly.pdbx_seq_one_letter_code
_entity_poly.pdbx_strand_id
1 'polypeptide(L)'
;MAGLPFLLALHIALLLLLPCSCQVGDSCSSARDCGAGLYCGNCAATGKTRPSCIRDLAIQPTSIVKGLPFNRYSWLVTHNSFSIVGEPSHTGVERVTFYNQEDTVTNQLRNGVRGLMLDMYDFNDDIWLCHSLQGQCYNFTAFQPAIDTLKEVEAFLSENPTEIITIFIEDYVHSTMGLSKLFTAADLTKYWYPISEMPTNGKDWPSVTDMVAKNHRLLVFTSDSSKEASEGIAYQWSYLLENESIAM
;
A
#
# COMPACT_ATOMS: atom_id res chain seq x y z
N MET A 1 51.89 -22.13 -10.01
CA MET A 1 51.72 -20.72 -9.61
C MET A 1 50.85 -20.04 -10.64
N ALA A 2 49.94 -19.16 -10.21
CA ALA A 2 48.86 -18.49 -10.96
C ALA A 2 47.53 -19.29 -11.00
N GLY A 3 46.59 -18.88 -10.16
CA GLY A 3 45.24 -19.46 -10.08
C GLY A 3 44.42 -18.90 -8.90
N LEU A 4 45.07 -18.32 -7.91
CA LEU A 4 44.43 -17.72 -6.74
C LEU A 4 43.98 -16.24 -6.84
N PRO A 5 44.42 -15.38 -7.81
CA PRO A 5 44.05 -13.96 -7.76
C PRO A 5 42.69 -13.64 -8.42
N PHE A 6 42.12 -14.55 -9.21
CA PHE A 6 40.90 -14.27 -9.99
C PHE A 6 39.61 -14.45 -9.18
N LEU A 7 39.59 -15.42 -8.25
CA LEU A 7 38.44 -15.66 -7.36
C LEU A 7 38.28 -14.55 -6.31
N LEU A 8 39.38 -13.93 -5.86
CA LEU A 8 39.34 -12.82 -4.91
C LEU A 8 38.79 -11.53 -5.55
N ALA A 9 39.12 -11.27 -6.81
CA ALA A 9 38.64 -10.11 -7.56
C ALA A 9 37.12 -10.16 -7.83
N LEU A 10 36.57 -11.37 -8.05
CA LEU A 10 35.13 -11.56 -8.26
C LEU A 10 34.32 -11.32 -6.97
N HIS A 11 34.88 -11.65 -5.80
CA HIS A 11 34.25 -11.39 -4.50
C HIS A 11 34.28 -9.90 -4.12
N ILE A 12 35.35 -9.18 -4.49
CA ILE A 12 35.46 -7.72 -4.26
C ILE A 12 34.52 -6.94 -5.20
N ALA A 13 34.31 -7.41 -6.44
CA ALA A 13 33.33 -6.81 -7.36
C ALA A 13 31.88 -6.98 -6.89
N LEU A 14 31.56 -8.08 -6.19
CA LEU A 14 30.22 -8.33 -5.64
C LEU A 14 29.94 -7.51 -4.36
N LEU A 15 30.99 -7.10 -3.63
CA LEU A 15 30.91 -6.22 -2.45
C LEU A 15 30.73 -4.73 -2.80
N LEU A 16 30.85 -4.34 -4.08
CA LEU A 16 30.69 -2.96 -4.55
C LEU A 16 29.32 -2.66 -5.16
N LEU A 17 28.38 -3.61 -5.14
CA LEU A 17 26.98 -3.39 -5.49
C LEU A 17 26.14 -3.06 -4.25
N LEU A 18 26.70 -2.29 -3.31
CA LEU A 18 25.85 -1.55 -2.39
C LEU A 18 25.10 -0.52 -3.24
N PRO A 19 23.77 -0.58 -3.35
CA PRO A 19 23.04 0.47 -4.05
C PRO A 19 23.38 1.79 -3.36
N CYS A 20 24.10 2.66 -4.08
CA CYS A 20 24.39 3.99 -3.60
C CYS A 20 23.06 4.75 -3.62
N SER A 21 22.38 4.78 -2.48
CA SER A 21 21.10 5.49 -2.39
C SER A 21 21.34 7.00 -2.42
N CYS A 22 20.59 7.68 -3.29
CA CYS A 22 20.58 9.13 -3.44
C CYS A 22 20.34 9.81 -2.08
N GLN A 23 21.11 10.86 -1.81
CA GLN A 23 21.06 11.67 -0.59
C GLN A 23 20.08 12.84 -0.75
N VAL A 24 19.80 13.55 0.34
CA VAL A 24 18.92 14.73 0.31
C VAL A 24 19.37 15.72 -0.76
N GLY A 25 18.48 16.05 -1.69
CA GLY A 25 18.69 16.99 -2.77
C GLY A 25 19.15 16.36 -4.08
N ASP A 26 19.58 15.09 -4.09
CA ASP A 26 19.94 14.38 -5.31
C ASP A 26 18.70 14.12 -6.17
N SER A 27 18.85 14.13 -7.50
CA SER A 27 17.77 13.78 -8.41
C SER A 27 17.42 12.29 -8.28
N CYS A 28 16.12 11.99 -8.35
CA CYS A 28 15.59 10.64 -8.29
C CYS A 28 14.49 10.47 -9.35
N SER A 29 14.23 9.23 -9.75
CA SER A 29 13.16 8.84 -10.67
C SER A 29 12.16 7.90 -10.01
N SER A 30 12.60 7.13 -9.01
CA SER A 30 11.77 6.21 -8.24
C SER A 30 11.99 6.38 -6.74
N ALA A 31 11.00 5.97 -5.95
CA ALA A 31 11.09 5.93 -4.50
C ALA A 31 12.34 5.16 -4.01
N ARG A 32 12.69 4.07 -4.71
CA ARG A 32 13.81 3.18 -4.37
C ARG A 32 15.19 3.80 -4.60
N ASP A 33 15.26 4.91 -5.33
CA ASP A 33 16.53 5.61 -5.59
C ASP A 33 17.04 6.30 -4.33
N CYS A 34 16.14 6.74 -3.46
CA CYS A 34 16.46 7.52 -2.26
C CYS A 34 16.89 6.63 -1.08
N GLY A 35 17.77 7.17 -0.23
CA GLY A 35 18.23 6.49 1.00
C GLY A 35 17.11 6.24 2.02
N ALA A 36 17.38 5.37 2.99
CA ALA A 36 16.46 5.13 4.09
C ALA A 36 16.10 6.44 4.82
N GLY A 37 14.81 6.67 5.03
CA GLY A 37 14.30 7.93 5.60
C GLY A 37 14.30 9.09 4.61
N LEU A 38 14.36 8.83 3.30
CA LEU A 38 14.18 9.81 2.23
C LEU A 38 13.14 9.30 1.23
N TYR A 39 12.34 10.20 0.66
CA TYR A 39 11.43 9.85 -0.44
C TYR A 39 11.70 10.71 -1.67
N CYS A 40 11.37 10.15 -2.84
CA CYS A 40 11.53 10.83 -4.11
C CYS A 40 10.30 11.69 -4.39
N GLY A 41 10.45 13.01 -4.31
CA GLY A 41 9.33 13.94 -4.42
C GLY A 41 9.71 15.25 -5.12
N ASN A 42 8.68 15.96 -5.57
CA ASN A 42 8.82 17.31 -6.09
C ASN A 42 8.68 18.32 -4.96
N CYS A 43 9.61 19.26 -4.86
CA CYS A 43 9.48 20.40 -3.97
C CYS A 43 9.46 21.68 -4.81
N ALA A 44 8.27 22.18 -5.16
CA ALA A 44 8.09 23.33 -6.05
C ALA A 44 8.88 24.57 -5.59
N ALA A 45 9.02 24.76 -4.28
CA ALA A 45 9.80 25.85 -3.68
C ALA A 45 11.29 25.83 -4.04
N THR A 46 11.83 24.68 -4.50
CA THR A 46 13.25 24.53 -4.86
C THR A 46 13.57 24.91 -6.30
N GLY A 47 12.56 25.19 -7.14
CA GLY A 47 12.75 25.52 -8.56
C GLY A 47 13.35 24.39 -9.41
N LYS A 48 13.42 23.17 -8.89
CA LYS A 48 13.89 22.00 -9.64
C LYS A 48 12.82 21.50 -10.60
N THR A 49 13.26 21.12 -11.80
CA THR A 49 12.40 20.52 -12.85
C THR A 49 12.32 19.00 -12.78
N ARG A 50 13.04 18.38 -11.83
CA ARG A 50 13.05 16.93 -11.60
C ARG A 50 12.83 16.64 -10.11
N PRO A 51 12.19 15.50 -9.78
CA PRO A 51 12.09 15.05 -8.41
C PRO A 51 13.47 14.94 -7.77
N SER A 52 13.53 15.18 -6.47
CA SER A 52 14.75 14.98 -5.68
C SER A 52 14.45 14.30 -4.37
N CYS A 53 15.43 13.59 -3.84
CA CYS A 53 15.29 12.97 -2.52
C CYS A 53 15.13 14.05 -1.47
N ILE A 54 14.03 14.01 -0.74
CA ILE A 54 13.73 14.92 0.36
C ILE A 54 13.62 14.12 1.65
N ARG A 55 13.87 14.79 2.79
CA ARG A 55 13.83 14.13 4.09
C ARG A 55 12.43 13.59 4.34
N ASP A 56 12.35 12.30 4.55
CA ASP A 56 11.19 11.67 5.13
C ASP A 56 11.34 11.74 6.66
N LEU A 57 10.38 12.40 7.31
CA LEU A 57 10.29 12.46 8.76
C LEU A 57 9.32 11.40 9.30
N ALA A 58 8.85 10.49 8.46
CA ALA A 58 7.90 9.46 8.86
C ALA A 58 8.49 8.57 9.94
N ILE A 59 7.91 8.69 11.13
CA ILE A 59 8.12 7.78 12.23
C ILE A 59 7.52 6.43 11.83
N GLN A 60 8.33 5.36 11.86
CA GLN A 60 7.81 4.00 11.70
C GLN A 60 6.85 3.70 12.87
N PRO A 61 5.54 3.56 12.66
CA PRO A 61 4.58 3.49 13.76
C PRO A 61 4.87 2.31 14.70
N THR A 62 5.28 1.17 14.12
CA THR A 62 5.62 -0.07 14.83
C THR A 62 6.81 0.06 15.76
N SER A 63 7.65 1.10 15.61
CA SER A 63 8.72 1.41 16.56
C SER A 63 8.19 1.96 17.89
N ILE A 64 7.00 2.57 17.88
CA ILE A 64 6.34 3.20 19.02
C ILE A 64 5.29 2.28 19.64
N VAL A 65 4.49 1.60 18.81
CA VAL A 65 3.27 0.91 19.26
C VAL A 65 3.48 -0.54 19.69
N LYS A 66 4.74 -0.96 19.89
CA LYS A 66 5.07 -2.32 20.30
C LYS A 66 4.33 -2.70 21.58
N GLY A 67 3.65 -3.83 21.56
CA GLY A 67 2.89 -4.35 22.70
C GLY A 67 1.53 -3.67 22.95
N LEU A 68 1.18 -2.60 22.23
CA LEU A 68 -0.18 -2.04 22.29
C LEU A 68 -1.13 -2.90 21.45
N PRO A 69 -2.39 -3.11 21.91
CA PRO A 69 -3.46 -3.60 21.05
C PRO A 69 -3.58 -2.76 19.78
N PHE A 70 -3.83 -3.41 18.63
CA PHE A 70 -3.90 -2.72 17.34
C PHE A 70 -4.92 -1.57 17.30
N ASN A 71 -6.06 -1.72 17.99
CA ASN A 71 -7.11 -0.70 18.11
C ASN A 71 -6.85 0.35 19.20
N ARG A 72 -5.67 0.38 19.82
CA ARG A 72 -5.26 1.38 20.82
C ARG A 72 -4.23 2.37 20.27
N TYR A 73 -4.15 2.47 18.95
CA TYR A 73 -3.34 3.45 18.23
C TYR A 73 -4.14 4.07 17.09
N SER A 74 -3.80 5.32 16.73
CA SER A 74 -4.37 6.01 15.58
C SER A 74 -3.48 5.79 14.37
N TRP A 75 -4.00 5.09 13.36
CA TRP A 75 -3.28 4.79 12.13
C TRP A 75 -3.60 5.83 11.05
N LEU A 76 -2.58 6.31 10.34
CA LEU A 76 -2.77 7.20 9.20
C LEU A 76 -3.29 6.39 8.00
N VAL A 77 -4.40 6.84 7.42
CA VAL A 77 -5.08 6.22 6.27
C VAL A 77 -5.21 7.26 5.16
N THR A 78 -4.98 6.87 3.90
CA THR A 78 -5.25 7.73 2.73
C THR A 78 -6.53 7.32 2.04
N HIS A 79 -7.36 8.31 1.69
CA HIS A 79 -8.58 8.13 0.93
C HIS A 79 -8.26 8.03 -0.56
N ASN A 80 -8.77 7.00 -1.24
CA ASN A 80 -8.52 6.73 -2.66
C ASN A 80 -7.02 6.79 -2.97
N SER A 81 -6.26 5.94 -2.29
CA SER A 81 -4.79 5.95 -2.28
C SER A 81 -4.17 5.85 -3.67
N PHE A 82 -4.89 5.29 -4.64
CA PHE A 82 -4.46 5.15 -6.03
C PHE A 82 -4.75 6.38 -6.91
N SER A 83 -5.54 7.33 -6.42
CA SER A 83 -6.02 8.48 -7.20
C SER A 83 -4.96 9.58 -7.29
N ILE A 84 -3.91 9.31 -8.07
CA ILE A 84 -2.67 10.11 -8.08
C ILE A 84 -2.67 11.12 -9.23
N VAL A 85 -2.38 12.39 -8.91
CA VAL A 85 -2.27 13.45 -9.93
C VAL A 85 -1.10 13.19 -10.87
N GLY A 86 -1.35 13.32 -12.18
CA GLY A 86 -0.32 13.18 -13.21
C GLY A 86 0.12 11.74 -13.51
N GLU A 87 -0.50 10.73 -12.90
CA GLU A 87 -0.27 9.33 -13.26
C GLU A 87 -0.74 9.06 -14.70
N PRO A 88 0.05 8.39 -15.55
CA PRO A 88 -0.33 8.06 -16.92
C PRO A 88 -1.68 7.32 -17.01
N SER A 89 -2.38 7.50 -18.13
CA SER A 89 -3.59 6.72 -18.41
C SER A 89 -3.24 5.31 -18.89
N HIS A 90 -3.82 4.30 -18.24
CA HIS A 90 -3.68 2.89 -18.62
C HIS A 90 -4.73 2.43 -19.65
N THR A 91 -5.73 3.27 -19.94
CA THR A 91 -6.80 2.99 -20.93
C THR A 91 -6.55 3.69 -22.27
N GLY A 92 -5.57 4.59 -22.34
CA GLY A 92 -5.32 5.45 -23.50
C GLY A 92 -6.33 6.59 -23.66
N VAL A 93 -7.26 6.74 -22.72
CA VAL A 93 -8.25 7.82 -22.67
C VAL A 93 -7.83 8.83 -21.60
N GLU A 94 -7.99 10.12 -21.90
CA GLU A 94 -7.72 11.19 -20.92
C GLU A 94 -8.60 11.01 -19.67
N ARG A 95 -7.97 11.09 -18.49
CA ARG A 95 -8.65 10.87 -17.22
C ARG A 95 -9.39 12.14 -16.77
N VAL A 96 -10.69 12.02 -16.54
CA VAL A 96 -11.58 13.10 -16.09
C VAL A 96 -12.26 12.65 -14.81
N THR A 97 -11.55 12.82 -13.71
CA THR A 97 -12.02 12.54 -12.35
C THR A 97 -11.24 13.39 -11.34
N PHE A 98 -11.56 13.26 -10.06
CA PHE A 98 -10.84 13.93 -8.98
C PHE A 98 -9.60 13.13 -8.57
N TYR A 99 -8.56 13.85 -8.18
CA TYR A 99 -7.30 13.30 -7.66
C TYR A 99 -7.25 13.51 -6.15
N ASN A 100 -6.78 12.52 -5.41
CA ASN A 100 -6.69 12.57 -3.95
C ASN A 100 -5.25 12.59 -3.45
N GLN A 101 -4.31 12.12 -4.25
CA GLN A 101 -2.93 11.90 -3.84
C GLN A 101 -1.94 12.55 -4.81
N GLU A 102 -0.78 12.95 -4.30
CA GLU A 102 0.38 13.37 -5.10
C GLU A 102 1.47 12.31 -5.14
N ASP A 103 1.43 11.36 -4.21
CA ASP A 103 2.43 10.32 -4.01
C ASP A 103 1.93 8.95 -4.47
N THR A 104 2.83 8.14 -5.04
CA THR A 104 2.59 6.70 -5.29
C THR A 104 2.21 5.97 -4.00
N VAL A 105 1.52 4.83 -4.11
CA VAL A 105 1.18 4.02 -2.92
C VAL A 105 2.44 3.57 -2.19
N THR A 106 3.49 3.19 -2.91
CA THR A 106 4.82 2.93 -2.33
C THR A 106 5.32 4.11 -1.48
N ASN A 107 5.23 5.34 -1.98
CA ASN A 107 5.64 6.53 -1.24
C ASN A 107 4.74 6.80 -0.03
N GLN A 108 3.43 6.67 -0.17
CA GLN A 108 2.48 6.81 0.95
C GLN A 108 2.87 5.89 2.11
N LEU A 109 3.12 4.60 1.81
CA LEU A 109 3.52 3.60 2.80
C LEU A 109 4.88 3.92 3.45
N ARG A 110 5.85 4.40 2.66
CA ARG A 110 7.16 4.84 3.19
C ARG A 110 7.02 6.05 4.10
N ASN A 111 6.14 6.98 3.74
CA ASN A 111 5.84 8.20 4.48
C ASN A 111 4.90 7.99 5.68
N GLY A 112 4.73 6.75 6.15
CA GLY A 112 4.06 6.42 7.42
C GLY A 112 2.58 6.07 7.32
N VAL A 113 1.98 6.08 6.13
CA VAL A 113 0.61 5.58 5.91
C VAL A 113 0.56 4.08 6.20
N ARG A 114 -0.47 3.64 6.93
CA ARG A 114 -0.70 2.22 7.28
C ARG A 114 -2.11 1.74 6.98
N GLY A 115 -2.96 2.61 6.45
CA GLY A 115 -4.23 2.23 5.85
C GLY A 115 -4.38 2.80 4.44
N LEU A 116 -4.98 2.02 3.55
CA LEU A 116 -5.29 2.43 2.18
C LEU A 116 -6.78 2.22 1.93
N MET A 117 -7.46 3.22 1.38
CA MET A 117 -8.82 3.07 0.87
C MET A 117 -8.78 2.95 -0.66
N LEU A 118 -9.39 1.88 -1.17
CA LEU A 118 -9.31 1.48 -2.56
C LEU A 118 -10.71 1.17 -3.11
N ASP A 119 -11.16 1.96 -4.09
CA ASP A 119 -12.39 1.71 -4.80
C ASP A 119 -12.14 0.68 -5.91
N MET A 120 -12.69 -0.52 -5.77
CA MET A 120 -12.44 -1.64 -6.69
C MET A 120 -13.68 -1.96 -7.51
N TYR A 121 -13.52 -2.07 -8.83
CA TYR A 121 -14.59 -2.32 -9.79
C TYR A 121 -14.24 -3.48 -10.72
N ASP A 122 -15.23 -4.27 -11.13
CA ASP A 122 -15.08 -5.07 -12.34
C ASP A 122 -15.04 -4.15 -13.57
N PHE A 123 -13.95 -4.21 -14.34
CA PHE A 123 -13.75 -3.39 -15.53
C PHE A 123 -12.76 -4.04 -16.50
N ASN A 124 -13.04 -3.99 -17.81
CA ASN A 124 -12.17 -4.59 -18.84
C ASN A 124 -11.74 -6.04 -18.53
N ASP A 125 -12.69 -6.88 -18.10
CA ASP A 125 -12.48 -8.28 -17.75
C ASP A 125 -11.48 -8.54 -16.60
N ASP A 126 -11.21 -7.52 -15.78
CA ASP A 126 -10.33 -7.59 -14.59
C ASP A 126 -10.88 -6.69 -13.46
N ILE A 127 -10.18 -6.61 -12.32
CA ILE A 127 -10.50 -5.71 -11.22
C ILE A 127 -9.60 -4.48 -11.29
N TRP A 128 -10.25 -3.31 -11.39
CA TRP A 128 -9.57 -2.03 -11.55
C TRP A 128 -9.85 -1.09 -10.39
N LEU A 129 -8.92 -0.16 -10.20
CA LEU A 129 -9.08 0.98 -9.33
C LEU A 129 -9.63 2.15 -10.14
N CYS A 130 -10.79 2.67 -9.74
CA CYS A 130 -11.47 3.73 -10.45
C CYS A 130 -12.03 4.76 -9.48
N HIS A 131 -11.86 6.04 -9.80
CA HIS A 131 -12.52 7.09 -9.03
C HIS A 131 -13.79 7.51 -9.77
N SER A 132 -14.90 6.84 -9.46
CA SER A 132 -16.11 6.92 -10.27
C SER A 132 -17.40 7.06 -9.46
N LEU A 133 -18.54 7.07 -10.14
CA LEU A 133 -19.85 7.32 -9.54
C LEU A 133 -20.81 6.20 -9.94
N GLN A 134 -21.81 5.95 -9.08
CA GLN A 134 -22.91 5.01 -9.34
C GLN A 134 -22.45 3.55 -9.54
N GLY A 135 -21.32 3.16 -8.93
CA GLY A 135 -20.86 1.77 -8.97
C GLY A 135 -20.40 1.29 -10.35
N GLN A 136 -20.01 2.19 -11.24
CA GLN A 136 -19.51 1.84 -12.57
C GLN A 136 -18.17 2.48 -12.85
N CYS A 137 -17.21 1.71 -13.37
CA CYS A 137 -15.95 2.23 -13.87
C CYS A 137 -16.03 2.53 -15.37
N TYR A 138 -15.40 3.62 -15.79
CA TYR A 138 -15.31 4.06 -17.17
C TYR A 138 -13.86 4.27 -17.56
N ASN A 139 -13.54 4.22 -18.86
CA ASN A 139 -12.18 4.45 -19.35
C ASN A 139 -11.57 5.78 -18.88
N PHE A 140 -12.40 6.82 -18.71
CA PHE A 140 -11.97 8.15 -18.26
C PHE A 140 -11.93 8.31 -16.73
N THR A 141 -12.40 7.32 -15.95
CA THR A 141 -12.32 7.31 -14.48
C THR A 141 -11.38 6.24 -13.93
N ALA A 142 -10.92 5.32 -14.79
CA ALA A 142 -9.99 4.26 -14.47
C ALA A 142 -8.56 4.80 -14.23
N PHE A 143 -7.92 4.31 -13.18
CA PHE A 143 -6.51 4.56 -12.90
C PHE A 143 -5.66 3.43 -13.44
N GLN A 144 -5.74 2.25 -12.82
CA GLN A 144 -4.93 1.08 -13.16
C GLN A 144 -5.59 -0.22 -12.67
N PRO A 145 -5.15 -1.40 -13.15
CA PRO A 145 -5.52 -2.68 -12.55
C PRO A 145 -5.15 -2.73 -11.07
N ALA A 146 -6.05 -3.25 -10.22
CA ALA A 146 -5.84 -3.28 -8.77
C ALA A 146 -4.64 -4.14 -8.34
N ILE A 147 -4.27 -5.13 -9.16
CA ILE A 147 -3.13 -6.01 -8.92
C ILE A 147 -1.80 -5.24 -8.81
N ASP A 148 -1.66 -4.12 -9.51
CA ASP A 148 -0.42 -3.35 -9.53
C ASP A 148 -0.21 -2.65 -8.17
N THR A 149 -1.24 -1.99 -7.64
CA THR A 149 -1.22 -1.41 -6.30
C THR A 149 -1.06 -2.48 -5.20
N LEU A 150 -1.71 -3.64 -5.32
CA LEU A 150 -1.54 -4.72 -4.33
C LEU A 150 -0.12 -5.31 -4.33
N LYS A 151 0.57 -5.31 -5.49
CA LYS A 151 1.98 -5.68 -5.56
C LYS A 151 2.90 -4.67 -4.90
N GLU A 152 2.56 -3.37 -4.92
CA GLU A 152 3.28 -2.37 -4.11
C GLU A 152 3.15 -2.67 -2.61
N VAL A 153 1.94 -3.06 -2.16
CA VAL A 153 1.70 -3.46 -0.77
C VAL A 153 2.48 -4.73 -0.40
N GLU A 154 2.49 -5.74 -1.28
CA GLU A 154 3.26 -6.97 -1.06
C GLU A 154 4.75 -6.68 -0.93
N ALA A 155 5.30 -5.89 -1.87
CA ALA A 155 6.70 -5.50 -1.84
C ALA A 155 7.04 -4.76 -0.55
N PHE A 156 6.18 -3.84 -0.10
CA PHE A 156 6.35 -3.14 1.16
C PHE A 156 6.34 -4.09 2.38
N LEU A 157 5.36 -4.99 2.48
CA LEU A 157 5.26 -5.93 3.60
C LEU A 157 6.40 -6.95 3.62
N SER A 158 6.93 -7.30 2.44
CA SER A 158 8.09 -8.17 2.27
C SER A 158 9.38 -7.48 2.73
N GLU A 159 9.57 -6.21 2.34
CA GLU A 159 10.72 -5.38 2.75
C GLU A 159 10.66 -4.98 4.24
N ASN A 160 9.46 -4.90 4.83
CA ASN A 160 9.24 -4.38 6.19
C ASN A 160 8.51 -5.41 7.08
N PRO A 161 9.24 -6.39 7.67
CA PRO A 161 8.64 -7.55 8.34
C PRO A 161 7.87 -7.23 9.63
N THR A 162 8.05 -6.04 10.19
CA THR A 162 7.35 -5.59 11.40
C THR A 162 6.11 -4.77 11.13
N GLU A 163 5.86 -4.41 9.87
CA GLU A 163 4.75 -3.52 9.50
C GLU A 163 3.46 -4.28 9.26
N ILE A 164 2.35 -3.61 9.59
CA ILE A 164 0.98 -4.07 9.39
C ILE A 164 0.27 -3.04 8.50
N ILE A 165 -0.46 -3.51 7.49
CA ILE A 165 -1.26 -2.69 6.58
C ILE A 165 -2.73 -3.04 6.72
N THR A 166 -3.59 -2.02 6.67
CA THR A 166 -5.03 -2.18 6.54
C THR A 166 -5.47 -1.71 5.15
N ILE A 167 -6.32 -2.49 4.49
CA ILE A 167 -6.96 -2.11 3.23
C ILE A 167 -8.46 -2.04 3.47
N PHE A 168 -9.06 -0.90 3.12
CA PHE A 168 -10.51 -0.70 3.07
C PHE A 168 -10.91 -0.68 1.60
N ILE A 169 -11.86 -1.52 1.23
CA ILE A 169 -12.34 -1.65 -0.15
C ILE A 169 -13.73 -1.03 -0.24
N GLU A 170 -13.87 0.04 -1.03
CA GLU A 170 -15.18 0.43 -1.54
C GLU A 170 -15.49 -0.50 -2.73
N ASP A 171 -16.36 -1.47 -2.48
CA ASP A 171 -16.47 -2.70 -3.25
C ASP A 171 -17.60 -2.64 -4.28
N TYR A 172 -17.21 -2.60 -5.55
CA TYR A 172 -18.07 -2.74 -6.71
C TYR A 172 -17.67 -3.96 -7.57
N VAL A 173 -17.06 -4.98 -6.94
CA VAL A 173 -16.64 -6.23 -7.58
C VAL A 173 -17.73 -7.27 -7.44
N HIS A 174 -18.38 -7.60 -8.56
CA HIS A 174 -19.46 -8.59 -8.66
C HIS A 174 -18.96 -9.95 -9.18
N SER A 175 -17.77 -10.00 -9.77
CA SER A 175 -17.15 -11.23 -10.23
C SER A 175 -16.98 -12.24 -9.09
N THR A 176 -17.27 -13.51 -9.39
CA THR A 176 -17.28 -14.58 -8.39
C THR A 176 -15.87 -14.85 -7.86
N MET A 177 -15.69 -14.68 -6.55
CA MET A 177 -14.40 -14.77 -5.85
C MET A 177 -13.37 -13.76 -6.39
N GLY A 178 -13.81 -12.62 -6.91
CA GLY A 178 -12.94 -11.65 -7.56
C GLY A 178 -11.82 -11.15 -6.65
N LEU A 179 -12.17 -10.67 -5.46
CA LEU A 179 -11.22 -10.09 -4.52
C LEU A 179 -10.25 -11.14 -3.97
N SER A 180 -10.75 -12.27 -3.48
CA SER A 180 -9.93 -13.36 -2.95
C SER A 180 -8.93 -13.91 -3.99
N LYS A 181 -9.33 -14.03 -5.26
CA LYS A 181 -8.41 -14.38 -6.37
C LYS A 181 -7.38 -13.29 -6.59
N LEU A 182 -7.78 -12.02 -6.60
CA LEU A 182 -6.89 -10.89 -6.75
C LEU A 182 -5.82 -10.84 -5.65
N PHE A 183 -6.21 -10.95 -4.38
CA PHE A 183 -5.28 -10.99 -3.24
C PHE A 183 -4.35 -12.22 -3.27
N THR A 184 -4.85 -13.36 -3.75
CA THR A 184 -4.01 -14.55 -3.98
C THR A 184 -2.99 -14.30 -5.09
N ALA A 185 -3.40 -13.69 -6.20
CA ALA A 185 -2.51 -13.36 -7.32
C ALA A 185 -1.45 -12.32 -6.94
N ALA A 186 -1.76 -11.44 -5.99
CA ALA A 186 -0.83 -10.47 -5.40
C ALA A 186 0.11 -11.09 -4.35
N ASP A 187 -0.03 -12.38 -4.01
CA ASP A 187 0.73 -13.07 -2.95
C ASP A 187 0.58 -12.42 -1.55
N LEU A 188 -0.59 -11.83 -1.28
CA LEU A 188 -0.89 -11.15 -0.02
C LEU A 188 -1.58 -12.04 1.01
N THR A 189 -2.15 -13.17 0.59
CA THR A 189 -2.88 -14.10 1.48
C THR A 189 -2.04 -14.63 2.63
N LYS A 190 -0.71 -14.73 2.44
CA LYS A 190 0.26 -15.12 3.47
C LYS A 190 0.33 -14.15 4.67
N TYR A 191 -0.16 -12.92 4.50
CA TYR A 191 -0.21 -11.90 5.55
C TYR A 191 -1.61 -11.71 6.17
N TRP A 192 -2.63 -12.36 5.62
CA TRP A 192 -4.02 -12.06 5.90
C TRP A 192 -4.40 -12.39 7.35
N TYR A 193 -4.97 -11.40 8.06
CA TYR A 193 -5.58 -11.60 9.35
C TYR A 193 -6.96 -12.28 9.19
N PRO A 194 -7.19 -13.49 9.74
CA PRO A 194 -8.42 -14.24 9.51
C PRO A 194 -9.59 -13.67 10.33
N ILE A 195 -10.79 -13.61 9.72
CA ILE A 195 -12.02 -13.15 10.40
C ILE A 195 -12.31 -13.93 11.68
N SER A 196 -12.04 -15.23 11.70
CA SER A 196 -12.30 -16.09 12.87
C SER A 196 -11.51 -15.67 14.11
N GLU A 197 -10.42 -14.91 13.96
CA GLU A 197 -9.63 -14.36 15.07
C GLU A 197 -9.90 -12.86 15.31
N MET A 198 -10.82 -12.23 14.57
CA MET A 198 -11.13 -10.81 14.75
C MET A 198 -11.95 -10.61 16.03
N PRO A 199 -11.56 -9.66 16.90
CA PRO A 199 -12.31 -9.37 18.12
C PRO A 199 -13.69 -8.80 17.79
N THR A 200 -14.67 -9.19 18.60
CA THR A 200 -16.04 -8.67 18.54
C THR A 200 -16.42 -8.00 19.85
N ASN A 201 -17.50 -7.20 19.84
CA ASN A 201 -18.04 -6.53 21.03
C ASN A 201 -17.06 -5.55 21.70
N GLY A 202 -16.25 -4.84 20.91
CA GLY A 202 -15.35 -3.79 21.41
C GLY A 202 -14.15 -4.31 22.22
N LYS A 203 -13.86 -5.62 22.15
CA LYS A 203 -12.65 -6.19 22.76
C LYS A 203 -11.40 -5.64 22.08
N ASP A 204 -10.32 -5.57 22.85
CA ASP A 204 -9.02 -5.21 22.32
C ASP A 204 -8.56 -6.24 21.26
N TRP A 205 -7.95 -5.73 20.20
CA TRP A 205 -7.24 -6.55 19.21
C TRP A 205 -5.97 -7.14 19.83
N PRO A 206 -5.40 -8.21 19.25
CA PRO A 206 -4.07 -8.65 19.66
C PRO A 206 -3.07 -7.50 19.60
N SER A 207 -1.99 -7.61 20.37
CA SER A 207 -0.95 -6.60 20.30
C SER A 207 -0.32 -6.59 18.90
N VAL A 208 0.18 -5.43 18.47
CA VAL A 208 0.92 -5.31 17.19
C VAL A 208 2.07 -6.32 17.14
N THR A 209 2.73 -6.56 18.27
CA THR A 209 3.80 -7.56 18.38
C THR A 209 3.29 -8.98 18.09
N ASP A 210 2.12 -9.36 18.62
CA ASP A 210 1.56 -10.70 18.42
C ASP A 210 1.09 -10.90 16.98
N MET A 211 0.48 -9.88 16.38
CA MET A 211 0.06 -9.90 14.99
C MET A 211 1.26 -10.11 14.05
N VAL A 212 2.34 -9.35 14.27
CA VAL A 212 3.61 -9.50 13.53
C VAL A 212 4.21 -10.90 13.74
N ALA A 213 4.26 -11.40 14.98
CA ALA A 213 4.82 -12.71 15.29
C ALA A 213 4.09 -13.86 14.60
N LYS A 214 2.77 -13.73 14.39
CA LYS A 214 1.95 -14.68 13.62
C LYS A 214 1.96 -14.41 12.10
N ASN A 215 2.66 -13.38 11.64
CA ASN A 215 2.60 -12.87 10.28
C ASN A 215 1.19 -12.43 9.82
N HIS A 216 0.28 -12.11 10.75
CA HIS A 216 -1.02 -11.53 10.45
C HIS A 216 -0.89 -10.01 10.27
N ARG A 217 -0.29 -9.60 9.15
CA ARG A 217 0.17 -8.24 8.88
C ARG A 217 -0.66 -7.50 7.83
N LEU A 218 -1.75 -8.11 7.37
CA LEU A 218 -2.70 -7.51 6.45
C LEU A 218 -4.13 -7.67 6.98
N LEU A 219 -4.79 -6.55 7.25
CA LEU A 219 -6.22 -6.52 7.51
C LEU A 219 -6.93 -6.04 6.25
N VAL A 220 -8.00 -6.71 5.85
CA VAL A 220 -8.79 -6.33 4.67
C VAL A 220 -10.24 -6.23 5.08
N PHE A 221 -10.84 -5.06 4.83
CA PHE A 221 -12.24 -4.77 5.06
C PHE A 221 -12.90 -4.38 3.74
N THR A 222 -14.18 -4.69 3.60
CA THR A 222 -14.99 -4.38 2.41
C THR A 222 -16.30 -3.71 2.81
N SER A 223 -16.80 -2.83 1.94
CA SER A 223 -18.12 -2.21 2.04
C SER A 223 -19.28 -3.15 1.63
N ASP A 224 -19.02 -4.30 1.00
CA ASP A 224 -20.06 -5.28 0.68
C ASP A 224 -20.13 -6.40 1.72
N SER A 225 -21.19 -6.39 2.54
CA SER A 225 -21.44 -7.41 3.56
C SER A 225 -21.47 -8.85 3.03
N SER A 226 -21.77 -9.07 1.74
CA SER A 226 -21.84 -10.40 1.14
C SER A 226 -20.46 -11.08 1.05
N LYS A 227 -19.37 -10.30 1.05
CA LYS A 227 -17.99 -10.80 0.92
C LYS A 227 -17.49 -11.52 2.16
N GLU A 228 -18.08 -11.27 3.32
CA GLU A 228 -17.70 -11.99 4.55
C GLU A 228 -18.02 -13.48 4.42
N ALA A 229 -19.23 -13.80 3.96
CA ALA A 229 -19.67 -15.18 3.77
C ALA A 229 -19.09 -15.84 2.50
N SER A 230 -18.91 -15.07 1.43
CA SER A 230 -18.49 -15.62 0.12
C SER A 230 -16.98 -15.70 -0.04
N GLU A 231 -16.23 -14.70 0.43
CA GLU A 231 -14.80 -14.54 0.17
C GLU A 231 -13.95 -14.49 1.45
N GLY A 232 -14.57 -14.47 2.64
CA GLY A 232 -13.86 -14.36 3.91
C GLY A 232 -13.21 -12.99 4.12
N ILE A 233 -13.84 -11.92 3.60
CA ILE A 233 -13.38 -10.53 3.78
C ILE A 233 -14.31 -9.82 4.76
N ALA A 234 -13.75 -9.23 5.80
CA ALA A 234 -14.53 -8.65 6.91
C ALA A 234 -15.40 -7.48 6.45
N TYR A 235 -16.69 -7.49 6.81
CA TYR A 235 -17.56 -6.36 6.55
C TYR A 235 -17.17 -5.18 7.45
N GLN A 236 -16.80 -4.05 6.86
CA GLN A 236 -16.12 -2.96 7.60
C GLN A 236 -16.93 -2.43 8.78
N TRP A 237 -18.24 -2.20 8.60
CA TRP A 237 -19.10 -1.63 9.63
C TRP A 237 -19.45 -2.61 10.77
N SER A 238 -19.01 -3.86 10.71
CA SER A 238 -19.02 -4.77 11.87
C SER A 238 -17.90 -4.48 12.87
N TYR A 239 -16.82 -3.83 12.42
CA TYR A 239 -15.59 -3.65 13.21
C TYR A 239 -15.19 -2.19 13.40
N LEU A 240 -15.68 -1.29 12.55
CA LEU A 240 -15.26 0.10 12.48
C LEU A 240 -16.48 1.02 12.48
N LEU A 241 -16.29 2.24 13.00
CA LEU A 241 -17.24 3.33 12.88
C LEU A 241 -16.61 4.39 11.99
N GLU A 242 -17.29 4.72 10.90
CA GLU A 242 -16.95 5.86 10.07
C GLU A 242 -17.64 7.10 10.61
N ASN A 243 -16.88 8.19 10.77
CA ASN A 243 -17.42 9.45 11.24
C ASN A 243 -17.37 10.46 10.09
N GLU A 244 -18.52 10.79 9.51
CA GLU A 244 -18.66 11.64 8.32
C GLU A 244 -18.20 13.11 8.51
N SER A 245 -17.74 13.48 9.71
CA SER A 245 -17.42 14.87 10.07
C SER A 245 -15.92 15.19 10.20
N ILE A 246 -15.00 14.24 9.92
CA ILE A 246 -13.56 14.49 9.99
C ILE A 246 -12.87 13.99 8.72
N ALA A 247 -12.99 14.78 7.65
CA ALA A 247 -11.97 14.82 6.60
C ALA A 247 -10.99 15.93 7.02
N MET A 248 -9.77 15.56 7.43
CA MET A 248 -8.67 16.53 7.60
C MET A 248 -7.93 16.70 6.29
#